data_AF-A0A640W4J9-F1
#
_entry.id   AF-A0A640W4J9-F1
#
_cell.length_a   1.000
_cell.length_b   1.000
_cell.length_c   1.000
_cell.angle_alpha   90.00
_cell.angle_beta   90.00
_cell.angle_gamma   90.00
#
_symmetry.space_group_name_H-M   'P 1'
#
loop_
_entity.id
_entity.type
_entity.pdbx_description
1 polymer ?
#
loop_
_entity_poly.entity_id
_entity_poly.type
_entity_poly.pdbx_seq_one_letter_code
_entity_poly.pdbx_strand_id
1 'polypeptide(L)'
;MKVAELKANSSVEEIVLEIVEKEEERKVATWRGNARVCNAIGRDDDGNEIKITLWNDEIDMVNEGDTIKIKNGWVKEWNNELQISTGRNGELQKI
;
A
#
# COMPACT_ATOMS: atom_id res chain seq x y z
N MET A 1 9.31 -8.34 -6.35
CA MET A 1 10.14 -7.12 -6.25
C MET A 1 10.37 -6.82 -4.77
N LYS A 2 11.53 -6.27 -4.39
CA LYS A 2 11.83 -5.92 -2.98
C LYS A 2 11.56 -4.45 -2.69
N VAL A 3 11.39 -4.07 -1.42
CA VAL A 3 11.18 -2.66 -1.03
C VAL A 3 12.40 -1.80 -1.37
N ALA A 4 13.61 -2.35 -1.19
CA ALA A 4 14.86 -1.65 -1.52
C ALA A 4 15.01 -1.31 -3.02
N GLU A 5 14.27 -1.97 -3.91
CA GLU A 5 14.30 -1.72 -5.36
C GLU A 5 13.24 -0.72 -5.82
N LEU A 6 12.36 -0.28 -4.92
CA LEU A 6 11.28 0.62 -5.23
C LEU A 6 11.82 2.01 -5.53
N LYS A 7 11.34 2.60 -6.62
CA LYS A 7 11.67 3.97 -7.03
C LYS A 7 10.44 4.85 -6.93
N ALA A 8 10.64 6.09 -6.52
CA ALA A 8 9.60 7.11 -6.58
C ALA A 8 8.99 7.19 -7.99
N ASN A 9 7.67 7.29 -8.08
CA ASN A 9 6.92 7.43 -9.33
C ASN A 9 7.13 6.26 -10.31
N SER A 10 7.22 5.03 -9.78
CA SER A 10 7.38 3.82 -10.58
C SER A 10 6.23 2.83 -10.37
N SER A 11 5.97 2.02 -11.40
CA SER A 11 5.04 0.90 -11.34
C SER A 11 5.74 -0.36 -10.82
N VAL A 12 5.04 -1.11 -9.99
CA VAL A 12 5.49 -2.37 -9.40
C VAL A 12 4.61 -3.49 -9.95
N GLU A 13 5.18 -4.41 -10.72
CA GLU A 13 4.42 -5.54 -11.26
C GLU A 13 3.86 -6.41 -10.11
N GLU A 14 4.70 -6.73 -9.14
CA GLU A 14 4.34 -7.59 -8.01
C GLU A 14 5.26 -7.40 -6.80
N ILE A 15 4.67 -7.22 -5.62
CA ILE A 15 5.37 -7.18 -4.33
C ILE A 15 4.53 -7.83 -3.24
N VAL A 16 5.21 -8.53 -2.32
CA VAL A 16 4.60 -9.18 -1.15
C VAL A 16 5.10 -8.45 0.09
N LEU A 17 4.18 -8.09 0.98
CA LEU A 17 4.45 -7.32 2.19
C LEU A 17 3.62 -7.89 3.34
N GLU A 18 4.24 -8.03 4.51
CA GLU A 18 3.56 -8.31 5.77
C GLU A 18 3.14 -7.00 6.42
N ILE A 19 1.88 -6.88 6.84
CA ILE A 19 1.39 -5.70 7.53
C ILE A 19 1.83 -5.73 8.98
N VAL A 20 2.73 -4.81 9.34
CA VAL A 20 3.24 -4.68 10.70
C VAL A 20 2.34 -3.79 11.54
N GLU A 21 1.82 -2.72 10.94
CA GLU A 21 1.01 -1.72 11.63
C GLU A 21 -0.08 -1.18 10.69
N LYS A 22 -1.25 -0.85 11.24
CA LYS A 22 -2.35 -0.23 10.50
C LYS A 22 -2.83 1.02 11.23
N GLU A 23 -2.73 2.17 10.57
CA GLU A 23 -3.19 3.45 11.12
C GLU A 23 -4.73 3.56 11.06
N GLU A 24 -5.29 4.63 11.64
CA GLU A 24 -6.73 4.90 11.54
C GLU A 24 -7.16 5.30 10.12
N GLU A 25 -8.32 4.82 9.70
CA GLU A 25 -8.91 5.22 8.43
C GLU A 25 -9.39 6.68 8.47
N ARG A 26 -9.12 7.40 7.39
CA ARG A 26 -9.60 8.77 7.20
C ARG A 26 -10.46 8.88 5.95
N LYS A 27 -11.47 9.73 6.01
CA LYS A 27 -12.30 10.05 4.84
C LYS A 27 -11.67 11.19 4.07
N VAL A 28 -11.44 10.99 2.78
CA VAL A 28 -10.90 11.99 1.86
C VAL A 28 -11.93 12.32 0.79
N ALA A 29 -12.13 13.61 0.54
CA ALA A 29 -12.94 14.07 -0.57
C ALA A 29 -12.10 13.97 -1.85
N THR A 30 -12.51 13.08 -2.75
CA THR A 30 -11.92 12.92 -4.08
C THR A 30 -12.82 13.56 -5.12
N TRP A 31 -12.30 13.76 -6.34
CA TRP A 31 -13.11 14.28 -7.45
C TRP A 31 -14.33 13.41 -7.81
N ARG A 32 -14.32 12.12 -7.41
CA ARG A 32 -15.43 11.17 -7.61
C ARG A 32 -16.39 11.07 -6.42
N GLY A 33 -16.13 11.80 -5.33
CA GLY A 33 -16.90 11.73 -4.09
C GLY A 33 -16.03 11.37 -2.88
N ASN A 34 -16.67 10.93 -1.79
CA ASN A 34 -15.98 10.54 -0.57
C ASN A 34 -15.32 9.17 -0.75
N ALA A 35 -14.02 9.07 -0.47
CA ALA A 35 -13.29 7.81 -0.39
C ALA A 35 -12.72 7.61 1.01
N ARG A 36 -12.57 6.36 1.44
CA ARG A 36 -11.83 6.02 2.66
C ARG A 36 -10.38 5.72 2.26
N VAL A 37 -9.43 6.20 3.06
CA VAL A 37 -8.02 5.88 2.91
C VAL A 37 -7.46 5.52 4.28
N CYS A 38 -6.64 4.48 4.31
CA CYS A 38 -5.93 4.03 5.51
C CYS A 38 -4.47 3.90 5.16
N ASN A 39 -3.60 4.37 6.04
CA ASN A 39 -2.19 4.10 5.95
C ASN A 39 -1.87 2.83 6.73
N ALA A 40 -0.93 2.03 6.23
CA ALA A 40 -0.40 0.86 6.92
C ALA A 40 1.11 0.79 6.70
N ILE A 41 1.82 0.07 7.55
CA ILE A 41 3.24 -0.24 7.39
C ILE A 41 3.35 -1.68 6.92
N GLY A 42 3.96 -1.86 5.75
CA GLY A 42 4.28 -3.16 5.18
C GLY A 42 5.76 -3.45 5.27
N ARG A 43 6.13 -4.67 5.62
CA ARG A 43 7.51 -5.14 5.70
C ARG A 43 7.76 -6.23 4.67
N ASP A 44 8.89 -6.16 3.97
CA ASP A 44 9.33 -7.24 3.09
C ASP A 44 10.12 -8.33 3.83
N ASP A 45 10.46 -9.40 3.11
CA ASP A 45 11.20 -10.54 3.63
C ASP A 45 12.61 -10.17 4.12
N ASP A 46 13.21 -9.11 3.55
CA ASP A 46 14.52 -8.58 3.98
C ASP A 46 14.42 -7.67 5.22
N GLY A 47 13.21 -7.41 5.72
CA GLY A 47 12.96 -6.57 6.88
C GLY A 47 12.87 -5.07 6.58
N ASN A 48 12.81 -4.67 5.31
CA ASN A 48 12.61 -3.28 4.93
C ASN A 48 11.13 -2.92 5.01
N GLU A 49 10.85 -1.76 5.60
CA GLU A 49 9.51 -1.27 5.82
C GLU A 49 9.13 -0.20 4.79
N ILE A 50 7.88 -0.19 4.36
CA ILE A 50 7.31 0.82 3.48
C ILE A 50 5.88 1.16 3.90
N LYS A 51 5.49 2.41 3.71
CA LYS A 51 4.10 2.83 3.88
C LYS A 51 3.23 2.31 2.75
N ILE A 52 2.09 1.71 3.09
CA ILE A 52 1.07 1.25 2.17
C ILE A 52 -0.16 2.14 2.33
N THR A 53 -0.71 2.60 1.21
CA THR A 53 -1.98 3.33 1.17
C THR A 53 -3.09 2.40 0.70
N LEU A 54 -4.01 2.06 1.59
CA LEU A 54 -5.18 1.23 1.36
C LEU A 54 -6.40 2.10 1.07
N TRP A 55 -7.22 1.71 0.10
CA TRP A 55 -8.40 2.45 -0.34
C TRP A 55 -9.69 1.65 -0.16
N ASN A 56 -10.72 2.32 0.38
CA ASN A 56 -12.08 1.78 0.49
C ASN A 56 -12.10 0.35 1.05
N ASP A 57 -12.53 -0.63 0.25
CA ASP A 57 -12.67 -2.03 0.66
C ASP A 57 -11.34 -2.70 1.02
N GLU A 58 -10.20 -2.23 0.47
CA GLU A 58 -8.87 -2.74 0.82
C GLU A 58 -8.56 -2.54 2.31
N ILE A 59 -9.14 -1.50 2.91
CA ILE A 59 -8.98 -1.20 4.33
C ILE A 59 -9.62 -2.30 5.17
N ASP A 60 -10.78 -2.79 4.76
CA ASP A 60 -11.51 -3.81 5.51
C ASP A 60 -10.93 -5.22 5.25
N MET A 61 -10.28 -5.43 4.10
CA MET A 61 -9.64 -6.70 3.71
C MET A 61 -8.32 -6.98 4.45
N VAL A 62 -7.64 -5.93 4.93
CA VAL A 62 -6.27 -6.00 5.43
C VAL A 62 -6.21 -5.68 6.92
N ASN A 63 -5.56 -6.52 7.71
CA ASN A 63 -5.34 -6.31 9.14
C ASN A 63 -3.85 -6.45 9.51
N GLU A 64 -3.51 -6.00 10.70
CA GLU A 64 -2.16 -6.18 11.26
C GLU A 64 -1.84 -7.68 11.38
N GLY A 65 -0.63 -8.06 10.97
CA GLY A 65 -0.17 -9.43 10.87
C GLY A 65 -0.56 -10.16 9.58
N ASP A 66 -1.38 -9.57 8.71
CA ASP A 66 -1.72 -10.18 7.43
C ASP A 66 -0.57 -10.02 6.43
N THR A 67 -0.36 -11.04 5.59
CA THR A 67 0.51 -10.91 4.42
C THR A 67 -0.34 -10.55 3.22
N ILE A 68 0.06 -9.49 2.51
CA ILE A 68 -0.61 -9.03 1.30
C ILE A 68 0.32 -9.05 0.11
N LYS A 69 -0.29 -9.16 -1.06
CA LYS A 69 0.34 -9.19 -2.36
C LYS A 69 -0.27 -8.09 -3.21
N ILE A 70 0.54 -7.09 -3.56
CA ILE A 70 0.14 -5.99 -4.43
C ILE A 70 0.62 -6.30 -5.84
N LYS A 71 -0.31 -6.30 -6.80
CA LYS A 71 -0.03 -6.45 -8.23
C LYS A 71 -0.32 -5.16 -8.97
N ASN A 72 0.50 -4.82 -9.96
CA ASN A 72 0.43 -3.55 -10.71
C ASN A 72 0.32 -2.33 -9.78
N GLY A 73 1.07 -2.36 -8.68
CA GLY A 73 1.12 -1.29 -7.70
C GLY A 73 1.80 -0.04 -8.23
N TRP A 74 1.60 1.07 -7.54
CA TRP A 74 2.21 2.35 -7.84
C TRP A 74 2.93 2.89 -6.62
N VAL A 75 4.22 3.17 -6.78
CA VAL A 75 5.05 3.82 -5.76
C VAL A 75 4.99 5.32 -5.98
N LYS A 76 4.48 6.02 -4.97
CA LYS A 76 4.47 7.47 -4.90
C LYS A 76 5.44 7.92 -3.81
N GLU A 77 6.22 8.94 -4.11
CA GLU A 77 7.00 9.63 -3.08
C GLU A 77 6.23 10.85 -2.60
N TRP A 78 6.12 11.00 -1.28
CA TRP A 78 5.53 12.17 -0.67
C TRP A 78 6.37 12.57 0.53
N ASN A 79 6.82 13.82 0.56
CA ASN A 79 7.65 14.36 1.64
C ASN A 79 8.92 13.54 1.94
N ASN A 80 9.60 13.04 0.89
CA ASN A 80 10.76 12.12 0.98
C ASN A 80 10.45 10.72 1.56
N GLU A 81 9.18 10.36 1.71
CA GLU A 81 8.76 9.01 2.10
C GLU A 81 8.13 8.28 0.92
N LEU A 82 8.61 7.06 0.65
CA LEU A 82 8.01 6.18 -0.35
C LEU A 82 6.74 5.56 0.20
N GLN A 83 5.69 5.57 -0.61
CA GLN A 83 4.39 5.00 -0.32
C GLN A 83 3.94 4.16 -1.50
N ILE A 84 3.51 2.93 -1.25
CA ILE A 84 2.95 2.06 -2.28
C ILE A 84 1.43 1.97 -2.15
N SER A 85 0.76 1.91 -3.29
CA SER A 85 -0.68 1.69 -3.37
C SER A 85 -0.99 0.77 -4.55
N THR A 86 -2.21 0.23 -4.63
CA THR A 86 -2.71 -0.47 -5.82
C THR A 86 -2.86 0.46 -7.03
N GLY A 87 -2.79 1.79 -6.86
CA GLY A 87 -2.92 2.73 -7.97
C GLY A 87 -4.28 2.61 -8.66
N ARG A 88 -4.33 2.85 -9.98
CA ARG A 88 -5.59 2.86 -10.73
C ARG A 88 -6.02 1.49 -11.25
N ASN A 89 -5.06 0.62 -11.55
CA ASN A 89 -5.27 -0.68 -12.20
C ASN A 89 -4.64 -1.83 -11.42
N GLY A 90 -4.14 -1.58 -10.22
CA GLY A 90 -3.56 -2.61 -9.38
C GLY A 90 -4.59 -3.29 -8.53
N GLU A 91 -4.17 -4.42 -8.00
CA GLU A 91 -4.98 -5.34 -7.22
C GLU A 91 -4.24 -5.68 -5.94
N LEU A 92 -4.97 -5.71 -4.83
CA LEU A 92 -4.49 -6.18 -3.54
C LEU A 92 -5.09 -7.55 -3.27
N GLN A 93 -4.23 -8.53 -3.00
CA GLN A 93 -4.62 -9.87 -2.65
C GLN A 93 -4.03 -10.24 -1.30
N LYS A 94 -4.86 -10.64 -0.35
CA LYS A 94 -4.42 -11.27 0.90
C LYS A 94 -3.96 -12.71 0.63
N ILE A 95 -2.85 -13.12 1.23
CA ILE A 95 -2.25 -14.47 1.13
C ILE A 95 -2.14 -15.15 2.48
#